data_AF-A0A6J6JCI0-F1
#
_entry.id   AF-A0A6J6JCI0-F1
#
_cell.length_a   1.000
_cell.length_b   1.000
_cell.length_c   1.000
_cell.angle_alpha   90.00
_cell.angle_beta   90.00
_cell.angle_gamma   90.00
#
_symmetry.space_group_name_H-M   'P 1'
#
loop_
_entity.id
_entity.type
_entity.pdbx_description
1 polymer ?
#
loop_
_entity_poly.entity_id
_entity_poly.type
_entity_poly.pdbx_seq_one_letter_code
_entity_poly.pdbx_strand_id
1 'polypeptide(L)' 'MQHTDACGDCVVSFICSREPGDAIVVDLNEYRALEMLAESGLVPELRHRERSGESGERHRHMS' A
#
# COMPACT_ATOMS: atom_id res chain seq x y z
N MET A 1 10.18 16.73 11.59
CA MET A 1 10.27 16.31 10.17
C MET A 1 8.94 16.43 9.42
N GLN A 2 7.83 16.79 10.07
CA GLN A 2 6.57 17.07 9.36
C GLN A 2 6.58 18.54 8.87
N HIS A 3 5.99 18.81 7.71
CA HIS A 3 5.88 20.15 7.10
C HIS A 3 7.16 20.73 6.49
N THR A 4 8.10 19.89 6.04
CA THR A 4 9.21 20.33 5.17
C THR A 4 8.88 20.08 3.71
N ASP A 5 9.61 20.70 2.78
CA ASP A 5 9.42 20.47 1.34
C ASP A 5 9.55 18.99 0.94
N ALA A 6 10.34 18.20 1.68
CA ALA A 6 10.45 16.76 1.49
C ALA A 6 9.12 16.00 1.73
N CYS A 7 8.18 16.57 2.50
CA CYS A 7 6.85 16.00 2.68
C CYS A 7 5.89 16.29 1.51
N GLY A 8 6.20 17.30 0.67
CA GLY A 8 5.39 17.69 -0.48
C GLY A 8 5.38 16.64 -1.61
N ASP A 9 6.43 15.81 -1.68
CA ASP A 9 6.58 14.70 -2.62
C ASP A 9 6.69 13.34 -1.90
N CYS A 10 6.12 13.23 -0.70
CA CYS A 10 6.24 12.01 0.08
C CYS A 10 5.17 10.99 -0.31
N VAL A 11 5.60 9.74 -0.53
CA VAL A 11 4.73 8.57 -0.74
C VAL A 11 3.65 8.44 0.35
N VAL A 12 3.94 8.88 1.58
CA VAL A 12 2.98 8.85 2.70
C VAL A 12 1.84 9.84 2.47
N SER A 13 2.12 11.06 2.00
CA SER A 13 1.09 12.05 1.64
C SER A 13 0.22 11.54 0.50
N PHE A 14 0.83 10.90 -0.51
CA PHE A 14 0.10 10.27 -1.62
C PHE A 14 -0.83 9.15 -1.14
N ILE A 15 -0.38 8.28 -0.23
CA ILE A 15 -1.20 7.17 0.29
C ILE A 15 -2.31 7.69 1.22
N CYS A 16 -2.00 8.64 2.11
CA CYS A 16 -2.91 9.08 3.17
C CYS A 16 -3.94 10.13 2.74
N SER A 17 -3.76 10.80 1.60
CA SER A 17 -4.70 11.81 1.09
C SER A 17 -5.82 11.23 0.21
N ARG A 18 -5.82 9.91 -0.01
CA ARG A 18 -6.77 9.21 -0.88
C ARG A 18 -8.07 8.87 -0.16
N GLU A 19 -9.15 8.77 -0.93
CA GLU A 19 -10.41 8.29 -0.42
C GLU A 19 -10.41 6.75 -0.31
N PRO A 20 -11.07 6.18 0.71
CA PRO A 20 -11.22 4.73 0.81
C PRO A 20 -11.87 4.16 -0.45
N GLY A 21 -11.21 3.22 -1.11
CA GLY A 21 -11.70 2.58 -2.33
C GLY A 21 -11.07 3.10 -3.63
N ASP A 22 -10.26 4.16 -3.57
CA ASP A 22 -9.43 4.54 -4.72
C ASP A 22 -8.50 3.36 -5.09
N ALA A 23 -8.23 3.17 -6.39
CA ALA A 23 -7.29 2.16 -6.87
C ALA A 23 -5.84 2.68 -6.84
N ILE A 24 -4.86 1.82 -6.52
CA ILE A 24 -3.43 2.09 -6.71
C ILE A 24 -2.97 1.22 -7.85
N VAL A 25 -2.35 1.83 -8.86
CA VAL A 25 -1.68 1.08 -9.94
C VAL A 25 -0.27 0.78 -9.49
N VAL A 26 0.13 -0.49 -9.59
CA VAL A 26 1.49 -0.96 -9.28
C VAL A 26 2.05 -1.70 -10.48
N ASP A 27 3.34 -1.50 -10.75
CA ASP A 27 4.04 -2.28 -11.76
C ASP A 27 4.36 -3.68 -11.21
N LEU A 28 3.90 -4.71 -11.90
CA LEU A 28 4.06 -6.10 -11.46
C LEU A 28 5.49 -6.62 -11.61
N ASN A 29 6.27 -6.09 -12.55
CA ASN A 29 7.68 -6.46 -12.69
C ASN A 29 8.51 -5.84 -11.56
N GLU A 30 8.25 -4.58 -11.20
CA GLU A 30 8.88 -3.96 -10.04
C GLU A 30 8.51 -4.69 -8.75
N TYR A 31 7.24 -5.04 -8.58
CA TYR A 31 6.79 -5.83 -7.43
C TYR A 31 7.54 -7.17 -7.32
N ARG A 32 7.66 -7.91 -8.43
CA ARG A 32 8.41 -9.17 -8.46
C ARG A 32 9.89 -8.99 -8.15
N ALA A 33 10.50 -7.91 -8.64
CA ALA A 33 11.89 -7.60 -8.31
C ALA A 33 12.06 -7.36 -6.80
N LEU A 34 11.14 -6.63 -6.17
CA LEU A 34 11.14 -6.43 -4.72
C LEU A 34 10.97 -7.75 -3.95
N GLU A 35 10.13 -8.66 -4.43
CA GLU A 35 9.94 -9.99 -3.85
C GLU A 35 11.24 -10.81 -3.89
N MET A 36 11.90 -10.88 -5.06
CA MET A 36 13.20 -11.55 -5.20
C MET A 36 14.27 -10.96 -4.28
N LEU A 37 14.30 -9.63 -4.14
CA LEU A 37 15.24 -8.96 -3.23
C LEU A 37 14.94 -9.31 -1.76
N ALA A 38 13.67 -9.41 -1.39
CA ALA A 38 13.27 -9.76 -0.02
C ALA A 38 13.68 -11.20 0.32
N GLU A 39 13.45 -12.14 -0.60
CA GLU A 39 13.89 -13.54 -0.45
C GLU A 39 15.40 -13.67 -0.26
N SER A 40 16.18 -12.80 -0.89
CA SER A 40 17.64 -12.74 -0.72
C SER A 40 18.11 -12.00 0.54
N GLY A 41 17.18 -11.41 1.31
CA GLY A 41 17.49 -10.61 2.50
C GLY A 41 18.06 -9.22 2.23
N LEU A 42 18.01 -8.75 0.98
CA LEU A 42 18.53 -7.44 0.57
C LEU A 42 17.57 -6.29 0.89
N VAL A 43 16.28 -6.59 1.07
CA VAL A 43 15.25 -5.63 1.49
C VAL A 43 14.32 -6.26 2.54
N PRO A 44 13.63 -5.45 3.36
CA PRO A 44 12.62 -5.97 4.26
C PRO A 44 11.45 -6.63 3.53
N GLU A 45 10.97 -7.76 4.04
CA GLU A 45 9.72 -8.39 3.60
C GLU A 45 8.50 -7.49 3.84
N LEU A 46 7.42 -7.74 3.10
CA LEU A 46 6.14 -7.07 3.30
C LEU A 46 5.57 -7.39 4.70
N ARG A 47 5.53 -6.37 5.56
CA ARG A 47 5.05 -6.50 6.96
C ARG A 47 3.54 -6.39 7.09
N HIS A 48 2.87 -5.84 6.09
CA HIS A 48 1.42 -5.71 6.06
C HIS A 48 0.82 -7.02 5.59
N ARG A 49 0.31 -7.79 6.55
CA ARG A 49 -0.55 -8.94 6.27
C ARG A 49 -1.97 -8.45 6.12
N GLU A 50 -2.70 -9.01 5.16
CA GLU A 50 -4.13 -8.82 5.08
C GLU A 50 -4.74 -9.15 6.44
N ARG A 51 -5.54 -8.23 6.98
CA ARG A 51 -6.42 -8.55 8.09
C ARG A 51 -7.54 -9.37 7.48
N SER A 52 -7.35 -10.69 7.37
CA SER A 52 -8.40 -11.60 6.92
C SER A 52 -9.67 -11.35 7.73
N GLY A 53 -10.70 -10.72 7.14
CA GLY A 53 -12.00 -10.66 7.80
C GLY A 53 -13.00 -9.53 7.52
N GLU A 54 -12.81 -8.54 6.63
CA GLU A 54 -13.83 -7.46 6.49
C GLU A 54 -14.18 -6.99 5.07
N SER A 55 -13.56 -7.54 4.01
CA SER A 55 -13.80 -7.05 2.64
C SER A 55 -15.05 -7.64 1.95
N GLY A 56 -15.81 -8.53 2.61
CA GLY A 56 -16.92 -9.26 1.99
C GLY A 56 -18.35 -8.87 2.41
N GLU A 57 -18.54 -8.05 3.45
CA GLU A 57 -19.87 -7.91 4.09
C GLU A 57 -20.50 -6.50 4.04
N ARG A 58 -19.74 -5.44 3.76
CA ARG A 58 -20.30 -4.08 3.79
C ARG A 58 -21.14 -3.70 2.56
N HIS A 59 -21.10 -4.48 1.48
CA HIS A 59 -21.88 -4.20 0.26
C HIS A 59 -23.35 -4.69 0.31
N ARG A 60 -23.77 -5.38 1.38
CA ARG A 60 -25.14 -5.94 1.51
C ARG A 60 -26.13 -5.08 2.32
N HIS A 61 -25.75 -3.90 2.81
CA HIS A 61 -26.61 -3.08 3.67
C HIS A 61 -27.26 -1.87 2.97
N MET A 62 -27.25 -1.81 1.63
CA MET A 62 -28.00 -0.82 0.84
C MET A 62 -28.99 -1.49 -0.13
N SER A 63 -29.75 -2.48 0.35
CA SER A 63 -30.94 -2.98 -0.35
C SER A 63 -32.10 -3.11 0.62
#